data_AF-A0A2D6KVH6-F1
#
_entry.id   AF-A0A2D6KVH6-F1
#
_cell.length_a   1.000
_cell.length_b   1.000
_cell.length_c   1.000
_cell.angle_alpha   90.00
_cell.angle_beta   90.00
_cell.angle_gamma   90.00
#
_symmetry.space_group_name_H-M   'P 1'
#
loop_
_entity.id
_entity.type
_entity.pdbx_description
1 polymer ?
#
loop_
_entity_poly.entity_id
_entity_poly.type
_entity_poly.pdbx_seq_one_letter_code
_entity_poly.pdbx_strand_id
1 'polypeptide(L)'
;MIVLGNPDFAAAMRLVGVEDSFVVRSREDVDKVIGKIGKDEFILVNPSVLELYPDLNEFRNLVSIPDDPDELKTTQDLNDIIKNAVGIELNI
;
A
#
# COMPACT_ATOMS: atom_id res chain seq x y z
N MET A 1 4.59 -2.61 -10.58
CA MET A 1 4.30 -2.51 -9.13
C MET A 1 4.08 -1.04 -8.85
N ILE A 2 2.95 -0.70 -8.23
CA ILE A 2 2.58 0.68 -7.95
C ILE A 2 2.58 0.90 -6.44
N VAL A 3 3.10 2.04 -6.00
CA VAL A 3 3.06 2.48 -4.60
C VAL A 3 2.14 3.68 -4.49
N LEU A 4 1.17 3.61 -3.58
CA LEU A 4 0.27 4.71 -3.23
C LEU A 4 0.44 5.03 -1.74
N GLY A 5 1.07 6.15 -1.40
CA GLY A 5 1.40 6.38 0.00
C GLY A 5 1.57 7.83 0.40
N ASN A 6 1.95 8.01 1.66
CA ASN A 6 2.34 9.31 2.19
C ASN A 6 3.67 9.80 1.52
N PRO A 7 4.04 11.08 1.70
CA PRO A 7 5.22 11.65 1.05
C PRO A 7 6.52 10.89 1.33
N ASP A 8 6.72 10.45 2.57
CA ASP A 8 7.96 9.82 3.01
C ASP A 8 8.09 8.41 2.44
N PHE A 9 7.00 7.62 2.50
CA PHE A 9 6.97 6.28 1.94
C PHE A 9 7.17 6.29 0.43
N ALA A 10 6.44 7.15 -0.30
CA ALA A 10 6.58 7.25 -1.75
C ALA A 10 7.99 7.74 -2.15
N ALA A 11 8.60 8.65 -1.38
CA ALA A 11 9.97 9.09 -1.63
C ALA A 11 10.98 7.96 -1.41
N ALA A 12 10.86 7.22 -0.31
CA ALA A 12 11.70 6.06 -0.01
C ALA A 12 11.60 4.99 -1.10
N MET A 13 10.39 4.69 -1.59
CA MET A 13 10.17 3.72 -2.66
C MET A 13 10.82 4.14 -3.98
N ARG A 14 10.78 5.43 -4.34
CA ARG A 14 11.53 5.94 -5.52
C ARG A 14 13.04 5.79 -5.35
N LEU A 15 13.58 6.04 -4.15
CA LEU A 15 15.01 5.91 -3.88
C LEU A 15 15.51 4.47 -4.06
N VAL A 16 14.66 3.47 -3.78
CA VAL A 16 14.99 2.05 -3.98
C VAL A 16 14.63 1.54 -5.39
N GLY A 17 14.27 2.43 -6.31
CA GLY A 17 14.05 2.12 -7.72
C GLY A 17 12.61 1.75 -8.11
N VAL A 18 11.63 1.99 -7.24
CA VAL A 18 10.20 1.85 -7.60
C VAL A 18 9.71 3.17 -8.18
N GLU A 19 9.83 3.34 -9.50
CA GLU A 19 9.52 4.59 -10.20
C GLU A 19 8.04 4.98 -10.08
N ASP A 20 7.14 4.00 -10.19
CA ASP A 20 5.68 4.19 -10.08
C ASP A 20 5.20 4.32 -8.62
N SER A 21 5.81 5.26 -7.91
CA SER A 21 5.43 5.62 -6.54
C SER A 21 4.76 6.98 -6.52
N PHE A 22 3.56 7.06 -5.94
CA PHE A 22 2.71 8.25 -5.95
C PHE A 22 2.38 8.69 -4.53
N VAL A 23 2.43 10.01 -4.33
CA VAL A 23 2.00 10.63 -3.08
C VAL A 23 0.49 10.85 -3.16
N VAL A 24 -0.24 10.33 -2.19
CA VAL A 24 -1.69 10.50 -2.09
C VAL A 24 -2.00 11.40 -0.91
N ARG A 25 -2.69 12.51 -1.17
CA ARG A 25 -3.17 13.44 -0.12
C ARG A 25 -4.68 13.56 -0.11
N SER A 26 -5.32 13.07 -1.16
CA SER A 26 -6.75 13.21 -1.41
C SER A 26 -7.24 12.07 -2.29
N ARG A 27 -8.55 11.86 -2.30
CA ARG A 27 -9.22 10.92 -3.20
C ARG A 27 -8.93 11.21 -4.68
N GLU A 28 -8.87 12.50 -5.05
CA GLU A 28 -8.57 12.93 -6.42
C GLU A 28 -7.18 12.50 -6.89
N ASP A 29 -6.22 12.34 -5.98
CA ASP A 29 -4.88 11.85 -6.33
C ASP A 29 -4.92 10.38 -6.71
N VAL A 30 -5.76 9.57 -6.05
CA VAL A 30 -5.98 8.16 -6.39
C VAL A 30 -6.63 8.06 -7.77
N ASP A 31 -7.66 8.85 -8.05
CA ASP A 31 -8.38 8.81 -9.34
C ASP A 31 -7.47 9.13 -10.55
N LYS A 32 -6.43 9.96 -10.37
CA LYS A 32 -5.43 10.24 -11.41
C LYS A 32 -4.54 9.04 -11.75
N VAL A 33 -4.42 8.09 -10.82
CA VAL A 33 -3.48 6.96 -10.91
C VAL A 33 -4.22 5.65 -11.14
N ILE A 34 -5.43 5.48 -10.60
CA ILE A 34 -6.20 4.23 -10.62
C ILE A 34 -6.41 3.68 -12.03
N GLY A 35 -6.62 4.56 -13.01
CA GLY A 35 -6.78 4.18 -14.43
C GLY A 35 -5.50 3.66 -15.09
N LYS A 36 -4.33 3.84 -14.46
CA LYS A 36 -3.04 3.30 -14.91
C LYS A 36 -2.73 1.94 -14.28
N ILE A 37 -3.43 1.58 -13.20
CA ILE A 37 -3.20 0.33 -12.48
C ILE A 37 -3.76 -0.82 -13.32
N GLY A 38 -2.88 -1.69 -13.82
CA GLY A 38 -3.30 -2.91 -14.49
C GLY A 38 -4.05 -3.85 -13.54
N LYS A 39 -4.96 -4.69 -14.07
CA LYS A 39 -5.74 -5.64 -13.25
C LYS A 39 -4.88 -6.62 -12.45
N ASP A 40 -3.67 -6.91 -12.93
CA ASP A 40 -2.73 -7.83 -12.31
C ASP A 40 -1.55 -7.12 -11.64
N GLU A 41 -1.59 -5.78 -11.57
CA GLU A 41 -0.52 -5.00 -10.98
C GLU A 41 -0.50 -5.17 -9.46
N PHE A 42 0.69 -5.41 -8.90
CA PHE A 42 0.88 -5.43 -7.45
C PHE A 42 0.89 -4.00 -6.90
N ILE A 43 0.07 -3.76 -5.87
CA ILE A 43 -0.15 -2.44 -5.28
C ILE A 43 0.36 -2.46 -3.84
N LEU A 44 1.28 -1.57 -3.52
CA LEU A 44 1.67 -1.26 -2.15
C LEU A 44 0.96 0.02 -1.73
N VAL A 45 0.32 0.02 -0.56
CA VAL A 45 -0.48 1.16 -0.11
C VAL A 45 -0.30 1.42 1.38
N ASN A 46 -0.36 2.68 1.82
CA ASN A 46 -0.47 2.97 3.26
C ASN A 46 -1.93 2.86 3.77
N PRO A 47 -2.17 2.44 5.02
CA PRO A 47 -3.49 2.43 5.63
C PRO A 47 -4.25 3.75 5.50
N SER A 48 -3.57 4.89 5.70
CA SER A 48 -4.15 6.23 5.53
C SER A 48 -4.74 6.47 4.13
N VAL A 49 -4.19 5.83 3.10
CA VAL A 49 -4.69 5.92 1.73
C VAL A 49 -5.92 5.02 1.53
N LEU A 50 -5.96 3.84 2.17
CA LEU A 50 -7.13 2.96 2.15
C LEU A 50 -8.34 3.61 2.86
N GLU A 51 -8.10 4.38 3.92
CA GLU A 51 -9.18 5.14 4.59
C GLU A 51 -9.78 6.21 3.67
N LEU A 52 -8.95 6.87 2.85
CA LEU A 52 -9.39 7.86 1.87
C LEU A 52 -10.07 7.23 0.64
N TYR A 53 -9.67 6.01 0.27
CA TYR A 53 -10.19 5.28 -0.88
C TYR A 53 -10.40 3.79 -0.58
N PRO A 54 -11.49 3.43 0.13
CA PRO A 54 -11.75 2.05 0.54
C PRO A 54 -11.90 1.06 -0.62
N ASP A 55 -12.33 1.54 -1.79
CA ASP A 55 -12.53 0.72 -2.99
C ASP A 55 -11.24 0.06 -3.50
N LEU A 56 -10.06 0.53 -3.05
CA LEU A 56 -8.79 -0.12 -3.32
C LEU A 56 -8.73 -1.55 -2.74
N ASN A 57 -9.50 -1.86 -1.69
CA ASN A 57 -9.56 -3.21 -1.12
C ASN A 57 -10.18 -4.26 -2.07
N GLU A 58 -10.81 -3.84 -3.17
CA GLU A 58 -11.29 -4.76 -4.21
C GLU A 58 -10.14 -5.37 -5.04
N PHE A 59 -8.96 -4.75 -5.02
CA PHE A 59 -7.79 -5.26 -5.73
C PHE A 59 -7.17 -6.43 -4.96
N ARG A 60 -7.15 -7.61 -5.59
CA ARG A 60 -6.57 -8.83 -5.00
C ARG A 60 -5.08 -8.78 -4.75
N ASN A 61 -4.36 -7.94 -5.50
CA ASN A 61 -2.91 -7.85 -5.46
C ASN A 61 -2.44 -6.63 -4.65
N LEU A 62 -3.26 -6.19 -3.69
CA LEU A 62 -2.98 -5.07 -2.82
C LEU A 62 -2.36 -5.55 -1.50
N VAL A 63 -1.31 -4.88 -1.07
CA VAL A 63 -0.68 -5.07 0.24
C VAL A 63 -0.58 -3.73 0.94
N SER A 64 -1.13 -3.68 2.15
CA SER A 64 -1.03 -2.51 3.02
C SER A 64 0.27 -2.55 3.82
N ILE A 65 1.00 -1.44 3.83
CA ILE A 65 2.24 -1.23 4.58
C ILE A 65 2.04 -0.03 5.52
N PRO A 66 2.41 -0.12 6.81
CA PRO A 66 2.18 0.95 7.77
C PRO A 66 2.67 2.34 7.32
N ASP A 67 1.99 3.38 7.80
CA ASP A 67 2.31 4.78 7.47
C ASP A 67 3.66 5.20 8.04
N ASP A 68 3.98 4.73 9.24
CA ASP A 68 5.26 4.92 9.92
C ASP A 68 6.04 3.59 9.97
N PRO A 69 7.31 3.54 9.52
CA PRO A 69 8.17 2.37 9.70
C PRO A 69 8.27 1.89 11.15
N ASP A 70 8.09 2.77 12.12
CA ASP A 70 8.10 2.44 13.55
C ASP A 70 6.89 1.61 14.00
N GLU A 71 5.87 1.45 13.16
CA GLU A 71 4.75 0.54 13.39
C GLU A 71 5.10 -0.92 13.02
N LEU A 72 6.28 -1.20 12.46
CA LEU A 72 6.80 -2.54 12.16
C LEU A 72 7.70 -3.08 13.29
N LYS A 73 7.28 -2.96 14.55
CA LYS A 73 8.13 -3.31 15.70
C LYS A 73 7.89 -4.71 16.26
N THR A 74 6.78 -5.35 15.92
CA THR A 74 6.38 -6.63 16.50
C THR A 74 6.10 -7.69 15.43
N THR A 75 6.17 -8.96 15.85
CA THR A 75 5.78 -10.10 15.01
C THR A 75 4.30 -10.06 14.64
N GLN A 76 3.46 -9.40 15.45
CA GLN A 76 2.03 -9.24 15.17
C GLN A 76 1.82 -8.31 13.97
N ASP A 77 2.57 -7.22 13.89
CA ASP A 77 2.50 -6.27 12.76
C ASP A 77 2.87 -6.98 11.44
N LEU A 78 3.85 -7.88 11.50
CA LEU A 78 4.23 -8.72 10.37
C LEU A 78 3.12 -9.71 9.98
N ASN A 79 2.43 -10.28 10.97
CA ASN A 79 1.32 -11.21 10.76
C ASN A 79 0.12 -10.51 10.12
N ASP A 80 -0.18 -9.27 10.52
CA ASP A 80 -1.25 -8.46 9.94
C ASP A 80 -0.96 -8.10 8.47
N ILE A 81 0.29 -7.80 8.13
CA ILE A 81 0.71 -7.57 6.73
C ILE A 81 0.57 -8.84 5.90
N ILE A 82 1.02 -9.98 6.42
CA ILE A 82 0.89 -11.26 5.72
C ILE A 82 -0.59 -11.60 5.53
N LYS A 83 -1.40 -11.48 6.58
CA LYS A 83 -2.84 -11.70 6.52
C LYS A 83 -3.51 -10.84 5.45
N ASN A 84 -3.14 -9.57 5.34
CA ASN A 84 -3.64 -8.68 4.29
C ASN A 84 -3.16 -9.09 2.89
N ALA A 85 -1.91 -9.56 2.76
CA ALA A 85 -1.33 -9.91 1.48
C ALA A 85 -1.77 -11.26 0.90
N VAL A 86 -1.95 -12.28 1.75
CA VAL A 86 -2.32 -13.65 1.31
C VAL A 86 -3.75 -14.04 1.68
N GLY A 87 -4.43 -13.26 2.52
CA GLY A 87 -5.81 -13.56 2.98
C GLY A 87 -5.88 -14.73 3.96
N ILE A 88 -4.76 -15.13 4.57
CA ILE A 88 -4.66 -16.26 5.49
C ILE A 88 -4.01 -15.77 6.78
N GLU A 89 -4.62 -16.12 7.91
CA GLU A 89 -4.04 -15.87 9.23
C GLU A 89 -3.02 -16.98 9.53
N LEU A 90 -1.76 -16.60 9.71
CA LEU A 90 -0.72 -17.54 10.11
C LEU A 90 -0.67 -17.58 11.65
N ASN A 91 -0.78 -18.77 12.23
CA ASN A 91 -0.42 -18.97 13.63
C ASN A 91 1.11 -19.11 13.70
N ILE A 92 1.81 -17.98 13.90
CA ILE A 92 3.26 -17.92 14.10
C ILE A 92 3.55 -17.63 15.58
#